data_AF-A0A835GHZ1-F1
#
_entry.id   AF-A0A835GHZ1-F1
#
_cell.length_a   1.000
_cell.length_b   1.000
_cell.length_c   1.000
_cell.angle_alpha   90.00
_cell.angle_beta   90.00
_cell.angle_gamma   90.00
#
_symmetry.space_group_name_H-M   'P 1'
#
loop_
_entity.id
_entity.type
_entity.pdbx_description
1 polymer ?
#
loop_
_entity_poly.entity_id
_entity_poly.type
_entity_poly.pdbx_seq_one_letter_code
_entity_poly.pdbx_strand_id
1 'polypeptide(L)'
;MSQKAPSKNPKSKSSEEIFSGFQNLRAEQRQLANKISELEMDLNEHKIVIETLRGVDKTRKCFRMVGGVLVERTVAEVLPELE
;
A
#
# COMPACT_ATOMS: atom_id res chain seq x y z
N MET A 1 -46.65 39.26 22.29
CA MET A 1 -45.77 38.72 21.22
C MET A 1 -44.44 38.34 21.83
N SER A 2 -44.11 37.04 21.90
CA SER A 2 -42.73 36.60 22.05
C SER A 2 -42.66 35.12 21.67
N GLN A 3 -42.37 34.85 20.40
CA GLN A 3 -42.17 33.51 19.87
C GLN A 3 -40.74 33.07 20.22
N LYS A 4 -40.61 31.97 20.98
CA LYS A 4 -39.34 31.34 21.32
C LYS A 4 -38.94 30.41 20.17
N ALA A 5 -37.77 30.66 19.57
CA ALA A 5 -37.23 29.88 18.45
C ALA A 5 -36.93 28.42 18.86
N PRO A 6 -37.11 27.44 17.95
CA PRO A 6 -36.85 26.04 18.25
C PRO A 6 -35.34 25.77 18.31
N SER A 7 -34.86 25.18 19.41
CA SER A 7 -33.46 24.81 19.56
C SER A 7 -33.13 23.63 18.65
N LYS A 8 -32.20 23.83 17.70
CA LYS A 8 -31.66 22.75 16.86
C LYS A 8 -30.73 21.88 17.70
N ASN A 9 -31.24 20.76 18.22
CA ASN A 9 -30.39 19.67 18.69
C ASN A 9 -29.76 18.96 17.48
N PRO A 10 -28.45 18.66 17.48
CA PRO A 10 -27.86 17.81 16.45
C PRO A 10 -28.44 16.41 16.64
N LYS A 11 -29.18 15.90 15.64
CA LYS A 11 -29.75 14.55 15.69
C LYS A 11 -28.62 13.55 15.86
N SER A 12 -28.62 12.84 16.99
CA SER A 12 -27.81 11.63 17.18
C SER A 12 -28.17 10.63 16.08
N LYS A 13 -27.15 10.09 15.39
CA LYS A 13 -27.34 9.09 14.32
C LYS A 13 -28.20 7.92 14.82
N SER A 14 -29.03 7.36 13.93
CA SER A 14 -29.85 6.21 14.29
C SER A 14 -28.96 4.99 14.60
N SER A 15 -29.45 4.05 15.42
CA SER A 15 -28.68 2.83 15.75
C SER A 15 -28.30 2.03 14.50
N GLU A 16 -29.13 2.08 13.46
CA GLU A 16 -28.89 1.41 12.17
C GLU A 16 -27.78 2.11 11.36
N GLU A 17 -27.76 3.45 11.35
CA GLU A 17 -26.66 4.23 10.74
C GLU A 17 -25.32 3.98 11.46
N ILE A 18 -25.34 3.83 12.79
CA ILE A 18 -24.15 3.50 13.57
C ILE A 18 -23.65 2.10 13.22
N PHE A 19 -24.53 1.11 13.13
CA PHE A 19 -24.17 -0.26 12.78
C PHE A 19 -23.62 -0.37 11.36
N SER A 20 -24.26 0.29 10.39
CA SER A 20 -23.79 0.37 9.00
C SER A 20 -22.40 1.03 8.93
N GLY A 21 -22.21 2.15 9.63
CA GLY A 21 -20.92 2.84 9.70
C GLY A 21 -19.81 1.95 10.28
N PHE A 22 -20.10 1.23 11.36
CA PHE A 22 -19.16 0.28 11.95
C PHE A 22 -18.77 -0.85 10.99
N GLN A 23 -19.74 -1.42 10.28
CA GLN A 23 -19.48 -2.49 9.30
C GLN A 23 -18.62 -2.01 8.13
N ASN A 24 -18.83 -0.76 7.67
CA ASN A 24 -17.99 -0.14 6.64
C ASN A 24 -16.54 0.04 7.12
N LEU A 25 -16.35 0.61 8.32
CA LEU A 25 -15.02 0.78 8.92
C LEU A 25 -14.30 -0.56 9.12
N ARG A 26 -15.04 -1.61 9.51
CA ARG A 26 -14.48 -2.96 9.65
C ARG A 26 -14.11 -3.59 8.31
N ALA A 27 -14.81 -3.26 7.23
CA ALA A 27 -14.43 -3.69 5.88
C ALA A 27 -13.16 -2.97 5.42
N GLU A 28 -13.08 -1.66 5.62
CA GLU A 28 -11.91 -0.84 5.31
C GLU A 28 -10.67 -1.30 6.09
N GLN A 29 -10.80 -1.55 7.40
CA GLN A 29 -9.71 -2.09 8.22
C GLN A 29 -9.14 -3.39 7.63
N ARG A 30 -10.01 -4.29 7.15
CA ARG A 30 -9.58 -5.56 6.56
C ARG A 30 -8.90 -5.35 5.20
N GLN A 31 -9.39 -4.42 4.39
CA GLN A 31 -8.74 -4.05 3.14
C GLN A 31 -7.34 -3.47 3.38
N LEU A 32 -7.19 -2.59 4.37
CA LEU A 32 -5.90 -2.04 4.76
C LEU A 32 -4.95 -3.13 5.26
N ALA A 33 -5.41 -4.05 6.11
CA ALA A 33 -4.61 -5.17 6.58
C ALA A 33 -4.10 -6.04 5.42
N ASN A 34 -4.98 -6.37 4.46
CA ASN A 34 -4.59 -7.12 3.28
C ASN A 34 -3.53 -6.38 2.45
N LYS A 35 -3.71 -5.07 2.25
CA LYS A 35 -2.77 -4.27 1.47
C LYS A 35 -1.40 -4.14 2.16
N ILE A 36 -1.38 -4.05 3.49
CA ILE A 36 -0.14 -4.06 4.27
C ILE A 36 0.60 -5.37 4.03
N SER A 37 -0.08 -6.51 4.18
CA SER A 37 0.56 -7.82 3.99
C SER A 37 1.07 -8.03 2.55
N GLU A 38 0.35 -7.53 1.54
CA GLU A 38 0.82 -7.54 0.15
C GLU A 38 2.12 -6.72 0.00
N LEU A 39 2.14 -5.48 0.48
CA LEU A 39 3.30 -4.60 0.39
C LEU A 39 4.51 -5.11 1.19
N GLU A 40 4.27 -5.74 2.34
CA GLU A 40 5.33 -6.38 3.14
C GLU A 40 5.98 -7.55 2.40
N MET A 41 5.18 -8.35 1.69
CA MET A 41 5.67 -9.45 0.87
C MET A 41 6.49 -8.93 -0.31
N ASP A 42 5.97 -7.96 -1.07
CA ASP A 42 6.69 -7.33 -2.19
C ASP A 42 8.02 -6.76 -1.72
N LEU A 43 8.02 -6.01 -0.61
CA LEU A 43 9.22 -5.42 -0.02
C LEU A 43 10.25 -6.48 0.39
N ASN A 44 9.79 -7.62 0.92
CA ASN A 44 10.69 -8.72 1.28
C ASN A 44 11.29 -9.39 0.03
N GLU A 45 10.51 -9.61 -1.03
CA GLU A 45 11.02 -10.12 -2.31
C GLU A 45 12.05 -9.18 -2.92
N HIS A 46 11.78 -7.88 -2.95
CA HIS A 46 12.73 -6.86 -3.41
C HIS A 46 14.03 -6.88 -2.61
N LYS A 47 13.96 -6.98 -1.27
CA LYS A 47 15.15 -7.08 -0.41
C LYS A 47 16.00 -8.30 -0.74
N ILE A 48 15.39 -9.47 -0.92
CA ILE A 48 16.11 -10.70 -1.27
C ILE A 48 16.85 -10.52 -2.61
N VAL A 49 16.22 -9.90 -3.61
CA VAL A 49 16.87 -9.61 -4.89
C VAL A 49 18.07 -8.66 -4.72
N ILE A 50 17.93 -7.59 -3.94
CA ILE A 50 19.03 -6.64 -3.69
C ILE A 50 20.19 -7.34 -2.96
N GLU A 51 19.90 -8.11 -1.92
CA GLU A 51 20.91 -8.84 -1.15
C GLU A 51 21.67 -9.85 -2.00
N THR A 52 20.96 -10.60 -2.85
CA THR A 52 21.60 -11.56 -3.76
C THR A 52 22.48 -10.86 -4.80
N LEU A 53 22.05 -9.72 -5.36
CA LEU A 53 22.82 -8.96 -6.34
C LEU A 53 24.05 -8.27 -5.74
N ARG A 54 24.02 -7.88 -4.46
CA ARG A 54 25.20 -7.30 -3.76
C ARG A 54 26.39 -8.23 -3.71
N GLY A 55 26.16 -9.55 -3.68
CA GLY A 55 27.22 -10.57 -3.71
C GLY A 55 27.75 -10.89 -5.11
N VAL A 56 27.17 -10.31 -6.17
CA VAL A 56 27.54 -10.58 -7.56
C VAL A 56 28.51 -9.51 -8.06
N ASP A 57 29.44 -9.93 -8.94
CA ASP A 57 30.36 -9.01 -9.61
C ASP A 57 29.60 -7.89 -10.35
N LYS A 58 30.02 -6.64 -10.10
CA LYS A 58 29.39 -5.43 -10.63
C LYS A 58 29.43 -5.32 -12.17
N THR A 59 30.43 -5.91 -12.81
CA THR A 59 30.61 -5.92 -14.26
C THR A 59 29.80 -7.01 -14.96
N ARG A 60 29.21 -7.94 -14.19
CA ARG A 60 28.41 -9.03 -14.74
C ARG A 60 27.15 -8.48 -15.41
N LYS A 61 26.80 -9.05 -16.56
CA LYS A 61 25.56 -8.75 -17.26
C LYS A 61 24.35 -9.08 -16.38
N CYS A 62 23.44 -8.13 -16.30
CA CYS A 62 22.15 -8.21 -15.62
C CYS A 62 21.05 -7.95 -16.65
N PHE A 63 19.95 -8.68 -16.57
CA PHE A 63 18.85 -8.55 -17.50
C PHE A 63 17.59 -8.14 -16.75
N ARG A 64 17.03 -6.98 -17.08
CA ARG A 64 15.82 -6.43 -16.44
C ARG A 64 14.63 -6.56 -17.40
N MET A 65 13.54 -7.15 -16.92
CA MET A 65 12.29 -7.21 -17.67
C MET A 65 11.49 -5.92 -17.49
N VAL A 66 11.13 -5.25 -18.59
CA VAL A 66 10.29 -4.04 -18.60
C VAL A 66 9.24 -4.18 -19.70
N GLY A 67 7.96 -4.23 -19.32
CA GLY A 67 6.86 -4.29 -20.29
C GLY A 67 6.92 -5.49 -21.26
N GLY A 68 7.51 -6.61 -20.83
CA GLY A 68 7.70 -7.81 -21.67
C GLY A 68 8.96 -7.81 -22.53
N VAL A 69 9.80 -6.77 -22.48
CA VAL A 69 11.11 -6.72 -23.15
C VAL A 69 12.21 -6.92 -22.11
N LEU A 70 13.20 -7.75 -22.45
CA LEU A 70 14.39 -7.97 -21.62
C LEU A 70 15.48 -6.96 -22.02
N VAL A 71 15.88 -6.10 -21.09
CA VAL A 71 16.91 -5.08 -21.30
C VAL A 71 18.22 -5.57 -20.68
N GLU A 72 19.28 -5.63 -21.49
CA GLU A 72 20.64 -5.95 -21.02
C GLU A 72 21.26 -4.71 -20.37
N ARG A 73 21.79 -4.89 -19.15
CA ARG A 73 22.51 -3.91 -18.34
C ARG A 73 23.62 -4.60 -17.54
N THR A 74 24.30 -3.87 -16.67
CA THR A 74 25.22 -4.46 -15.68
C THR A 74 24.66 -4.43 -14.26
N VAL A 75 25.19 -5.26 -13.37
CA VAL A 75 24.83 -5.22 -11.94
C VAL A 75 25.12 -3.83 -11.33
N ALA A 76 26.20 -3.17 -11.77
CA ALA A 76 26.54 -1.80 -11.35
C ALA A 76 25.44 -0.77 -11.66
N GLU A 77 24.74 -0.93 -12.79
CA GLU A 77 23.69 -0.02 -13.24
C GLU A 77 22.33 -0.36 -12.60
N VAL A 78 22.04 -1.64 -12.40
CA VAL A 78 20.73 -2.10 -11.91
C VAL A 78 20.62 -1.99 -10.40
N LEU A 79 21.68 -2.29 -9.65
CA LEU A 79 21.61 -2.32 -8.19
C LEU A 79 21.17 -0.99 -7.56
N PRO A 80 21.68 0.19 -7.98
CA PRO A 80 21.22 1.49 -7.47
C PRO A 80 19.77 1.83 -7.85
N GLU A 81 19.21 1.21 -8.89
CA GLU A 81 17.81 1.42 -9.28
C GLU A 81 16.82 0.61 -8.44
N LEU A 82 17.30 -0.38 -7.69
CA LEU A 82 16.49 -1.25 -6.85
C LEU A 82 16.48 -0.84 -5.37
N GLU A 83 17.40 0.04 -4.94
CA GLU A 83 17.53 0.53 -3.55
C GLU A 83 16.52 1.62 -3.17
#